data_AF-A0A9D7R9A5-F1
#
_entry.id   AF-A0A9D7R9A5-F1
#
_cell.length_a   1.000
_cell.length_b   1.000
_cell.length_c   1.000
_cell.angle_alpha   90.00
_cell.angle_beta   90.00
_cell.angle_gamma   90.00
#
_symmetry.space_group_name_H-M   'P 1'
#
loop_
_entity.id
_entity.type
_entity.pdbx_description
1 polymer ?
#
loop_
_entity_poly.entity_id
_entity_poly.type
_entity_poly.pdbx_seq_one_letter_code
_entity_poly.pdbx_strand_id
1 'polypeptide(L)' 'MAARMVELAAEQPGFLGVESVRDAQGFGITVSYWASEEAIAAWRRDAEHLEAQRGGRERWYEHFELRVARVERARGFSA' A
#
# COMPACT_ATOMS: atom_id res chain seq x y z
N MET A 1 -8.25 7.06 7.42
CA MET A 1 -7.87 6.82 6.01
C MET A 1 -7.08 5.53 5.79
N ALA A 2 -5.97 5.29 6.51
CA ALA A 2 -5.11 4.13 6.23
C ALA A 2 -5.84 2.78 6.25
N ALA A 3 -6.72 2.53 7.23
CA ALA A 3 -7.50 1.30 7.32
C ALA A 3 -8.46 1.09 6.13
N ARG A 4 -9.16 2.16 5.69
CA ARG A 4 -10.08 2.09 4.54
C ARG A 4 -9.37 1.75 3.24
N MET A 5 -8.17 2.30 3.03
CA MET A 5 -7.35 1.97 1.85
C MET A 5 -6.88 0.52 1.86
N VAL A 6 -6.67 -0.07 3.04
CA VAL A 6 -6.34 -1.50 3.19
C VAL A 6 -7.56 -2.37 2.89
N GLU A 7 -8.74 -2.02 3.41
CA GLU A 7 -9.98 -2.74 3.12
C GLU A 7 -10.26 -2.78 1.61
N LEU A 8 -10.18 -1.63 0.94
CA LEU A 8 -10.40 -1.54 -0.50
C LEU A 8 -9.35 -2.29 -1.32
N ALA A 9 -8.08 -2.23 -0.90
CA ALA A 9 -7.03 -3.03 -1.53
C ALA A 9 -7.33 -4.53 -1.40
N ALA A 10 -7.86 -4.98 -0.26
CA ALA A 10 -8.21 -6.37 -0.01
C ALA A 10 -9.35 -6.90 -0.90
N GLU A 11 -10.19 -6.02 -1.43
CA GLU A 11 -11.25 -6.37 -2.39
C GLU A 11 -10.74 -6.52 -3.84
N GLN A 12 -9.52 -6.06 -4.13
CA GLN A 12 -8.99 -6.07 -5.49
C GLN A 12 -8.50 -7.47 -5.91
N PRO A 13 -8.81 -7.91 -7.13
CA PRO A 13 -8.22 -9.12 -7.69
C PRO A 13 -6.69 -9.05 -7.68
N GLY A 14 -6.06 -10.08 -7.12
CA GLY A 14 -4.60 -10.18 -7.06
C GLY A 14 -3.96 -9.51 -5.85
N PHE A 15 -4.71 -8.96 -4.90
CA PHE A 15 -4.15 -8.58 -3.60
C PHE A 15 -3.76 -9.81 -2.77
N LEU A 16 -2.58 -9.78 -2.17
CA LEU A 16 -2.02 -10.90 -1.41
C LEU A 16 -1.85 -10.61 0.09
N GLY A 17 -1.93 -9.34 0.49
CA GLY A 17 -1.76 -8.92 1.87
C GLY A 17 -1.09 -7.56 2.00
N VAL A 18 -1.02 -7.07 3.23
CA VAL A 18 -0.35 -5.80 3.56
C VAL A 18 0.32 -5.88 4.93
N GLU A 19 1.47 -5.24 5.03
CA GLU A 19 2.17 -4.98 6.27
C GLU A 19 2.28 -3.47 6.44
N SER A 20 1.97 -2.95 7.63
CA SER A 20 2.05 -1.53 7.92
C SER A 20 2.61 -1.32 9.32
N VAL A 21 3.63 -0.47 9.42
CA VAL A 21 4.24 -0.05 10.68
C VAL A 21 4.34 1.46 10.70
N ARG A 22 4.16 2.05 11.88
CA ARG A 22 4.33 3.48 12.11
C ARG A 22 4.97 3.69 13.47
N ASP A 23 5.96 4.57 13.53
CA ASP A 23 6.59 4.94 14.78
C ASP A 23 5.86 6.11 15.47
N ALA A 24 6.30 6.43 16.69
CA ALA A 24 5.72 7.53 17.47
C ALA A 24 6.04 8.92 16.91
N GLN A 25 7.04 9.04 16.01
CA GLN A 25 7.43 10.28 15.35
C GLN A 25 6.63 10.52 14.06
N GLY A 26 5.78 9.57 13.67
CA GLY A 26 4.89 9.66 12.52
C GLY A 26 5.45 9.07 11.24
N PHE A 27 6.69 8.59 11.21
CA PHE A 27 7.24 7.87 10.07
C PHE A 27 6.55 6.51 9.96
N GLY A 28 6.13 6.15 8.74
CA GLY A 28 5.41 4.91 8.50
C GLY A 28 5.76 4.28 7.17
N ILE A 29 5.82 2.96 7.18
CA ILE A 29 6.01 2.14 5.99
C ILE A 29 4.76 1.30 5.82
N THR A 30 4.24 1.25 4.60
CA THR A 30 3.17 0.33 4.21
C THR A 30 3.60 -0.42 2.97
N VAL A 31 3.64 -1.75 3.05
CA VAL A 31 3.99 -2.65 1.97
C VAL A 31 2.77 -3.52 1.66
N SER A 32 2.21 -3.37 0.47
CA SER A 32 1.14 -4.23 -0.04
C SER A 32 1.71 -5.21 -1.07
N TYR A 33 1.30 -6.48 -0.98
CA TYR A 33 1.75 -7.55 -1.86
C TYR A 33 0.68 -7.85 -2.90
N TRP A 34 1.12 -8.10 -4.13
CA TRP A 34 0.24 -8.28 -5.29
C TRP A 34 0.73 -9.41 -6.19
N ALA A 35 -0.21 -10.08 -6.84
CA ALA A 35 0.08 -11.21 -7.73
C ALA A 35 0.78 -10.81 -9.03
N SER A 36 0.56 -9.56 -9.50
CA SER A 36 1.18 -9.06 -10.73
C SER A 36 1.22 -7.53 -10.80
N GLU A 37 2.03 -6.98 -11.72
CA GLU A 37 2.06 -5.54 -11.96
C GLU A 37 0.74 -5.02 -12.55
N GLU A 38 0.01 -5.83 -13.29
CA GLU A 38 -1.30 -5.47 -13.83
C GLU A 38 -2.34 -5.29 -12.70
N ALA A 39 -2.29 -6.14 -11.67
CA ALA A 39 -3.13 -6.00 -10.48
C ALA A 39 -2.79 -4.72 -9.71
N ILE A 40 -1.50 -4.40 -9.55
CA ILE A 40 -1.04 -3.13 -8.97
C ILE A 40 -1.55 -1.94 -9.79
N ALA A 41 -1.45 -2.00 -11.11
CA ALA A 41 -1.90 -0.94 -12.00
C ALA A 41 -3.43 -0.77 -12.01
N ALA A 42 -4.19 -1.86 -11.85
CA ALA A 42 -5.64 -1.80 -11.64
C ALA A 42 -5.98 -1.09 -10.33
N TRP A 43 -5.35 -1.49 -9.22
CA TRP A 43 -5.55 -0.86 -7.92
C TRP A 43 -5.16 0.62 -7.90
N ARG A 44 -4.03 0.99 -8.51
CA ARG A 44 -3.61 2.40 -8.60
C ARG A 44 -4.61 3.29 -9.33
N ARG A 45 -5.39 2.73 -10.26
CA ARG A 45 -6.43 3.43 -11.01
C ARG A 45 -7.75 3.57 -10.24
N ASP A 46 -7.87 2.92 -9.07
CA ASP A 46 -9.02 3.06 -8.20
C ASP A 46 -9.15 4.51 -7.72
N ALA A 47 -10.37 5.06 -7.85
CA ALA A 47 -10.66 6.47 -7.68
C ALA A 47 -10.42 6.95 -6.23
N GLU A 48 -10.69 6.11 -5.23
CA GLU A 48 -10.41 6.46 -3.82
C GLU A 48 -8.90 6.50 -3.53
N HIS A 49 -8.10 5.70 -4.23
CA HIS A 49 -6.64 5.75 -4.14
C HIS A 49 -6.07 7.05 -4.72
N LEU A 50 -6.67 7.57 -5.80
CA LEU A 50 -6.29 8.86 -6.39
C LEU A 50 -6.68 10.04 -5.49
N GLU A 51 -7.80 9.95 -4.79
CA GLU A 51 -8.29 11.00 -3.89
C GLU A 51 -7.51 11.04 -2.58
N ALA A 52 -7.14 9.87 -2.05
CA ALA A 52 -6.18 9.74 -0.93
C ALA A 52 -4.78 10.25 -1.30
N GLN A 53 -4.30 9.99 -2.52
CA GLN A 53 -3.03 10.56 -3.01
C GLN A 53 -3.06 12.08 -3.13
N ARG A 54 -4.19 12.67 -3.60
CA ARG A 54 -4.35 14.14 -3.64
C ARG A 54 -4.40 14.74 -2.24
N GLY A 55 -5.24 14.19 -1.36
CA GLY A 55 -5.39 14.66 0.01
C GLY A 55 -4.13 14.48 0.86
N GLY A 56 -3.34 13.42 0.62
CA GLY A 56 -2.07 13.16 1.31
C GLY A 56 -0.94 14.10 0.89
N ARG A 57 -0.82 14.40 -0.42
CA ARG A 57 0.21 15.31 -0.96
C ARG A 57 0.04 16.77 -0.53
N GLU A 58 -1.19 17.23 -0.29
CA GLU A 58 -1.44 18.62 0.08
C GLU A 58 -1.44 18.87 1.59
N ARG A 59 -1.63 17.84 2.43
CA ARG A 59 -1.93 18.06 3.86
C ARG A 59 -1.17 17.17 4.86
N TRP A 60 -0.61 16.03 4.47
CA TRP A 60 -0.20 15.00 5.45
C TRP A 60 1.23 14.48 5.31
N TYR A 61 1.86 14.66 4.15
CA TYR A 61 3.23 14.18 3.93
C TYR A 61 4.15 15.34 3.56
N GLU A 62 5.09 15.65 4.45
CA GLU A 62 6.26 16.49 4.12
C GLU A 62 7.12 15.80 3.04
N HIS A 63 7.17 14.47 3.07
CA HIS A 63 7.82 13.63 2.07
C HIS A 63 7.18 12.23 2.03
N PHE A 64 7.09 11.64 0.83
CA PHE A 64 6.79 10.21 0.66
C PHE A 64 7.47 9.66 -0.60
N GLU A 65 7.68 8.35 -0.63
CA GLU A 65 8.23 7.66 -1.78
C GLU A 65 7.48 6.35 -2.06
N LEU A 66 7.16 6.10 -3.33
CA LEU A 66 6.53 4.87 -3.78
C LEU A 66 7.55 4.00 -4.52
N ARG A 67 7.68 2.75 -4.10
CA ARG A 67 8.54 1.76 -4.75
C ARG A 67 7.69 0.56 -5.13
N VAL A 68 7.84 0.10 -6.38
CA VAL A 68 7.29 -1.18 -6.85
C VAL A 68 8.48 -2.11 -7.06
N ALA A 69 8.46 -3.27 -6.41
CA ALA A 69 9.55 -4.23 -6.47
C ALA A 69 8.98 -5.64 -6.61
N ARG A 70 9.73 -6.49 -7.32
CA ARG A 70 9.41 -7.91 -7.48
C ARG A 70 10.01 -8.71 -6.33
N VAL A 71 9.17 -9.50 -5.66
CA VAL A 71 9.64 -10.45 -4.64
C VAL A 71 10.19 -11.67 -5.35
N GLU A 72 11.51 -11.85 -5.32
CA GLU A 72 12.15 -13.04 -5.92
C GLU A 72 12.06 -14.27 -5.00
N ARG A 73 12.05 -14.07 -3.68
CA ARG A 73 11.96 -15.12 -2.65
C ARG A 73 11.34 -14.56 -1.37
N ALA A 74 10.50 -15.36 -0.70
CA ALA A 74 9.95 -15.05 0.62
C ALA A 74 10.00 -16.30 1.52
N ARG A 75 10.28 -16.12 2.81
CA ARG A 75 10.22 -17.17 3.84
C ARG A 75 9.63 -16.58 5.11
N GLY A 76 8.74 -17.33 5.77
CA GLY A 76 8.16 -16.96 7.06
C GLY A 76 8.33 -18.08 8.08
N PHE A 77 8.43 -17.71 9.35
CA PHE A 77 8.34 -18.62 10.49
C PHE A 77 7.30 -18.07 11.45
N SER A 78 6.49 -18.97 12.03
CA SER A 78 5.56 -18.66 13.10
C SER A 78 5.77 -19.72 14.18
N ALA A 79 5.88 -19.27 15.43
CA ALA A 79 6.18 -20.14 16.57
C ALA A 79 4.98 -20.98 17.00
#